data_AF-A0A9D1P6R7-F1
#
_entry.id   AF-A0A9D1P6R7-F1
#
_cell.length_a   1.000
_cell.length_b   1.000
_cell.length_c   1.000
_cell.angle_alpha   90.00
_cell.angle_beta   90.00
_cell.angle_gamma   90.00
#
_symmetry.space_group_name_H-M   'P 1'
#
loop_
_entity.id
_entity.type
_entity.pdbx_description
1 polymer ?
#
loop_
_entity_poly.entity_id
_entity_poly.type
_entity_poly.pdbx_seq_one_letter_code
_entity_poly.pdbx_strand_id
1 'polypeptide(L)' 'FSRALGAAIHLRLLAGENSHHIIEGAFKALARALAQAVEIDERFRERIPSTKGTIL' A
#
# COMPACT_ATOMS: atom_id res chain seq x y z
N PHE A 1 -9.24 4.58 6.95
CA PHE A 1 -8.75 4.26 5.61
C PHE A 1 -8.43 2.78 5.47
N SER A 2 -7.38 2.24 6.11
CA SER A 2 -6.97 0.82 5.97
C SER A 2 -8.10 -0.20 6.14
N ARG A 3 -8.88 -0.09 7.22
CA ARG A 3 -10.04 -0.98 7.49
C ARG A 3 -11.11 -0.93 6.39
N ALA A 4 -11.37 0.24 5.83
CA ALA A 4 -12.37 0.40 4.77
C ALA A 4 -11.85 -0.12 3.42
N LEU A 5 -10.53 -0.07 3.20
CA LEU A 5 -9.88 -0.63 2.01
C LEU A 5 -9.76 -2.16 2.06
N GLY A 6 -9.89 -2.78 3.24
CA GLY A 6 -9.62 -4.22 3.42
C GLY A 6 -8.13 -4.56 3.32
N ALA A 7 -7.24 -3.57 3.46
CA ALA A 7 -5.80 -3.75 3.28
C ALA A 7 -5.01 -3.50 4.59
N ALA A 8 -3.97 -4.29 4.78
CA ALA A 8 -2.96 -4.01 5.80
C ALA A 8 -2.04 -2.88 5.31
N ILE A 9 -1.98 -1.78 6.06
CA ILE A 9 -1.17 -0.60 5.74
C ILE A 9 -0.26 -0.29 6.92
N HIS A 10 1.04 -0.18 6.64
CA HIS A 10 2.04 0.25 7.60
C HIS A 10 2.74 1.52 7.06
N LEU A 11 2.79 2.56 7.88
CA LEU A 11 3.55 3.78 7.61
C LEU A 11 4.53 4.01 8.76
N ARG A 12 5.79 4.28 8.43
CA ARG A 12 6.84 4.57 9.41
C ARG A 12 7.53 5.87 9.03
N LEU A 13 7.55 6.82 9.96
CA LEU A 13 8.39 8.00 9.84
C LEU A 13 9.84 7.60 10.11
N LEU A 14 10.72 7.79 9.13
CA LEU A 14 12.15 7.52 9.29
C LEU A 14 12.93 8.77 9.71
N ALA A 15 12.52 9.94 9.23
CA ALA A 15 13.10 11.24 9.57
C ALA A 15 12.10 12.37 9.24
N GLY A 16 12.23 13.50 9.94
CA GLY A 16 11.48 14.73 9.65
C GLY A 16 11.18 15.54 10.91
N GLU A 17 11.18 16.87 10.77
CA GLU A 17 10.86 17.82 11.86
C GLU A 17 9.64 18.68 11.52
N ASN A 18 9.50 19.08 10.25
CA ASN A 18 8.39 19.89 9.79
C ASN A 18 7.14 19.03 9.52
N SER A 19 6.06 19.29 10.25
CA SER A 19 4.79 18.54 10.15
C SER A 19 4.17 18.55 8.75
N HIS A 20 4.28 19.66 8.00
CA HIS A 20 3.76 19.73 6.63
C HIS A 20 4.49 18.75 5.71
N HIS A 21 5.82 18.75 5.74
CA HIS A 21 6.62 17.82 4.95
C HIS A 21 6.44 16.36 5.37
N ILE A 22 6.29 16.10 6.68
CA ILE A 22 6.04 14.74 7.20
C ILE A 22 4.73 14.18 6.62
N ILE A 23 3.64 14.96 6.69
CA ILE A 23 2.32 14.52 6.21
C ILE A 23 2.35 14.36 4.70
N GLU A 24 2.89 15.34 3.96
CA GLU A 24 3.01 15.25 2.50
C GLU A 24 3.83 14.02 2.08
N GLY A 25 4.96 13.76 2.76
CA GLY A 25 5.80 12.59 2.54
C GLY A 25 5.05 11.28 2.81
N ALA A 26 4.29 11.21 3.91
CA ALA A 26 3.49 10.03 4.24
C ALA A 26 2.43 9.71 3.18
N PHE A 27 1.71 10.72 2.68
CA PHE A 27 0.71 10.54 1.64
C PHE A 27 1.34 10.19 0.27
N LYS A 28 2.46 10.82 -0.09
CA LYS A 28 3.20 10.47 -1.32
C LYS A 28 3.73 9.03 -1.28
N ALA A 29 4.27 8.60 -0.14
CA ALA A 29 4.75 7.23 0.03
C ALA A 29 3.60 6.22 -0.07
N LEU A 30 2.48 6.49 0.61
CA LEU A 30 1.28 5.65 0.54
C LEU A 30 0.74 5.56 -0.89
N ALA A 31 0.65 6.67 -1.62
CA ALA A 31 0.18 6.69 -2.99
C ALA A 31 1.03 5.80 -3.92
N ARG A 32 2.36 5.88 -3.80
CA ARG A 32 3.29 5.04 -4.57
C ARG A 32 3.16 3.56 -4.21
N ALA A 33 3.08 3.23 -2.93
CA ALA A 33 2.91 1.86 -2.48
C ALA A 33 1.59 1.24 -2.97
N LEU A 34 0.49 2.00 -2.91
CA LEU A 34 -0.80 1.56 -3.43
C LEU A 34 -0.76 1.38 -4.96
N ALA A 35 -0.16 2.31 -5.69
CA ALA A 35 -0.03 2.21 -7.15
C ALA A 35 0.69 0.92 -7.57
N GLN A 36 1.76 0.55 -6.87
CA GLN A 36 2.47 -0.72 -7.08
C GLN A 36 1.62 -1.93 -6.68
N ALA A 37 0.89 -1.86 -5.57
CA ALA A 37 0.11 -2.99 -5.06
C ALA A 37 -1.11 -3.34 -5.93
N VAL A 38 -1.66 -2.38 -6.66
CA VAL A 38 -2.83 -2.58 -7.56
C VAL A 38 -2.45 -2.83 -9.02
N GLU A 39 -1.16 -2.78 -9.36
CA GLU A 39 -0.69 -3.05 -10.71
C GLU A 39 -0.98 -4.50 -11.11
N ILE A 40 -1.35 -4.72 -12.37
CA ILE A 40 -1.56 -6.07 -12.90
C ILE A 40 -0.19 -6.71 -13.10
N ASP A 41 0.13 -7.72 -12.29
CA ASP A 41 1.30 -8.55 -12.50
C ASP A 41 0.97 -9.68 -13.48
N GLU A 42 1.48 -9.58 -14.71
CA GLU A 42 1.27 -10.57 -15.77
C GLU A 42 1.68 -12.00 -15.35
N ARG A 43 2.59 -12.17 -14.38
CA ARG A 43 2.98 -13.48 -13.85
C ARG A 43 1.86 -14.19 -13.09
N PHE A 44 0.86 -13.43 -12.62
CA PHE A 44 -0.25 -13.90 -11.80
C PHE A 44 -1.62 -13.60 -12.42
N ARG A 45 -1.69 -13.30 -13.72
CA ARG A 45 -2.90 -12.82 -14.40
C ARG A 45 -4.16 -13.66 -14.17
N GLU A 46 -4.01 -14.98 -14.05
CA GLU A 46 -5.11 -15.93 -13.84
C GLU A 46 -5.08 -16.59 -12.46
N ARG A 47 -4.27 -16.08 -11.52
CA ARG A 47 -4.07 -16.68 -10.20
C ARG A 47 -4.26 -15.64 -9.10
N ILE A 48 -4.99 -16.03 -8.07
CA ILE A 48 -5.07 -15.23 -6.84
C ILE A 48 -3.70 -15.34 -6.13
N PRO A 49 -3.01 -14.24 -5.80
CA PRO A 49 -1.71 -14.26 -5.13
C PRO A 49 -1.85 -14.61 -3.64
N SER A 50 -2.39 -15.78 -3.35
CA SER A 50 -2.65 -16.33 -2.01
C SER A 50 -2.55 -17.84 -2.04
N THR A 51 -1.76 -18.44 -1.14
CA THR A 51 -1.67 -19.90 -1.00
C THR A 51 -2.99 -20.54 -0.56
N LYS A 52 -3.90 -19.75 0.03
CA LYS A 52 -5.24 -20.19 0.41
C LYS A 52 -6.25 -20.11 -0.75
N GLY A 53 -5.84 -19.58 -1.91
CA GLY A 53 -6.71 -19.43 -3.08
C GLY A 53 -7.82 -18.39 -2.92
N THR A 54 -7.77 -17.56 -1.88
CA THR A 54 -8.76 -16.50 -1.62
C THR A 54 -8.11 -15.28 -0.96
N ILE A 55 -8.73 -14.12 -1.14
CA ILE A 55 -8.44 -12.84 -0.47
C ILE A 55 -9.78 -12.33 0.05
N LEU A 56 -9.84 -11.97 1.34
CA LEU A 56 -11.04 -11.54 2.05
C LEU A 56 -11.14 -10.02 2.11
#